data_AF-A0A0F9B2M1-F1
#
_entry.id   AF-A0A0F9B2M1-F1
#
_cell.length_a   1.000
_cell.length_b   1.000
_cell.length_c   1.000
_cell.angle_alpha   90.00
_cell.angle_beta   90.00
_cell.angle_gamma   90.00
#
_symmetry.space_group_name_H-M   'P 1'
#
loop_
_entity.id
_entity.type
_entity.pdbx_description
1 polymer ?
#
loop_
_entity_poly.entity_id
_entity_poly.type
_entity_poly.pdbx_seq_one_letter_code
_entity_poly.pdbx_strand_id
1 'polypeptide(L)' 'MQNLDIIKLRRTAQGWVALWQGPHATLVRELFDTDTLPLGFTAQVKAAGVLEFVSQLNPDALVVLEQ' A
#
# COMPACT_ATOMS: atom_id res chain seq x y z
N MET A 1 -21.51 0.84 -7.46
CA MET A 1 -20.35 1.41 -6.74
C MET A 1 -19.12 1.06 -7.56
N GLN A 2 -18.35 2.04 -8.02
CA GLN A 2 -17.08 1.73 -8.68
C GLN A 2 -16.20 0.97 -7.68
N ASN A 3 -15.60 -0.14 -8.13
CA ASN A 3 -14.67 -0.93 -7.32
C ASN A 3 -13.41 -0.09 -7.09
N LEU A 4 -13.35 0.63 -5.97
CA LEU A 4 -12.23 1.47 -5.58
C LEU A 4 -11.04 0.59 -5.18
N ASP A 5 -9.85 0.89 -5.70
CA ASP A 5 -8.62 0.27 -5.20
C ASP A 5 -8.28 0.84 -3.82
N ILE A 6 -7.89 -0.06 -2.91
CA ILE A 6 -7.48 0.31 -1.57
C ILE A 6 -6.05 -0.18 -1.35
N ILE A 7 -5.18 0.72 -0.92
CA ILE A 7 -3.80 0.40 -0.52
C ILE A 7 -3.71 0.54 0.99
N LYS A 8 -3.57 -0.59 1.68
CA LYS A 8 -3.39 -0.64 3.13
C LYS A 8 -1.90 -0.64 3.47
N LEU A 9 -1.47 0.34 4.24
CA LEU A 9 -0.09 0.52 4.64
C LEU A 9 0.13 -0.06 6.03
N ARG A 10 1.04 -1.02 6.15
CA ARG A 10 1.41 -1.62 7.44
C ARG A 10 2.90 -1.45 7.71
N ARG A 11 3.23 -1.11 8.96
CA ARG A 11 4.60 -1.12 9.45
C ARG A 11 4.99 -2.54 9.90
N THR A 12 6.21 -2.94 9.55
CA THR A 12 6.85 -4.20 9.96
C THR A 12 8.16 -3.90 10.68
N ALA A 13 8.83 -4.92 11.23
CA ALA A 13 10.16 -4.75 11.83
C ALA A 13 11.22 -4.34 10.78
N GLN A 14 11.03 -4.73 9.52
CA GLN A 14 11.98 -4.53 8.42
C GLN A 14 11.71 -3.24 7.62
N GLY A 15 10.54 -2.62 7.76
CA GLY A 15 10.15 -1.47 6.96
C GLY A 15 8.63 -1.35 6.83
N TRP A 16 8.18 -0.84 5.70
CA TRP A 16 6.76 -0.70 5.38
C TRP A 16 6.35 -1.66 4.28
N VAL A 17 5.10 -2.10 4.31
CA VAL A 17 4.49 -2.89 3.24
C VAL A 17 3.17 -2.23 2.81
N ALA A 18 2.82 -2.40 1.54
CA ALA A 18 1.54 -2.02 0.95
C ALA A 18 0.77 -3.29 0.57
N LEU A 19 -0.40 -3.46 1.15
CA LEU A 19 -1.37 -4.48 0.79
C LEU A 19 -2.39 -3.88 -0.17
N TRP A 20 -2.47 -4.44 -1.37
CA TRP A 20 -3.40 -4.02 -2.41
C TRP A 20 -4.73 -4.78 -2.29
N GLN A 21 -5.84 -4.07 -2.36
CA GLN A 21 -7.19 -4.62 -2.39
C GLN A 21 -8.00 -3.97 -3.52
N GLY A 22 -8.96 -4.73 -4.06
CA GLY A 22 -9.75 -4.28 -5.21
C GLY A 22 -9.22 -4.82 -6.54
N PRO A 23 -9.66 -4.27 -7.68
CA PRO A 23 -9.31 -4.75 -9.01
C PRO A 23 -7.80 -4.85 -9.28
N HIS A 24 -7.00 -3.87 -8.84
CA HIS A 24 -5.55 -3.90 -9.06
C HIS A 24 -4.83 -4.97 -8.22
N ALA A 25 -5.42 -5.47 -7.14
CA ALA A 25 -4.83 -6.55 -6.36
C ALA A 25 -4.61 -7.82 -7.19
N THR A 26 -5.48 -8.08 -8.18
CA THR A 26 -5.32 -9.22 -9.11
C THR A 26 -4.06 -9.07 -9.94
N LEU A 27 -3.81 -7.89 -10.52
CA LEU A 27 -2.61 -7.63 -11.32
C LEU A 27 -1.33 -7.71 -10.47
N VAL A 28 -1.37 -7.22 -9.24
CA VAL A 28 -0.23 -7.33 -8.31
C VAL A 28 0.05 -8.80 -7.99
N ARG A 29 -0.99 -9.61 -7.72
CA ARG A 29 -0.84 -11.05 -7.50
C ARG A 29 -0.31 -11.79 -8.72
N GLU A 30 -0.78 -11.46 -9.91
CA GLU A 30 -0.30 -12.08 -11.16
C GLU A 30 1.17 -11.76 -11.44
N LEU A 31 1.63 -10.56 -11.10
CA LEU A 31 3.01 -10.13 -11.35
C LEU A 31 4.00 -10.61 -10.29
N PHE A 32 3.57 -10.68 -9.02
CA PHE A 32 4.47 -10.86 -7.88
C PHE A 32 4.16 -12.08 -7.01
N ASP A 33 3.15 -12.89 -7.37
CA ASP A 33 2.61 -14.01 -6.56
C ASP A 33 2.17 -13.58 -5.14
N THR A 34 1.89 -12.29 -4.93
CA THR A 34 1.44 -11.69 -3.67
C THR A 34 0.65 -10.42 -3.94
N ASP A 35 -0.23 -10.01 -3.02
CA ASP A 35 -0.85 -8.67 -3.01
C ASP A 35 -0.16 -7.70 -2.05
N THR A 36 0.89 -8.16 -1.37
CA THR A 36 1.62 -7.40 -0.37
C THR A 36 3.03 -7.14 -0.87
N LEU A 37 3.34 -5.86 -1.12
CA LEU A 37 4.65 -5.44 -1.61
C LEU A 37 5.42 -4.64 -0.55
N PRO A 38 6.74 -4.86 -0.41
CA PRO A 38 7.57 -4.01 0.43
C PRO A 38 7.69 -2.61 -0.17
N LEU A 39 7.67 -1.59 0.70
CA LEU A 39 7.93 -0.21 0.33
C LEU A 39 9.36 0.18 0.71
N GLY A 40 9.96 1.10 -0.05
CA GLY A 40 11.31 1.61 0.18
C GLY A 40 11.51 2.48 1.44
N PHE A 41 10.55 2.46 2.39
CA PHE A 41 10.62 3.21 3.64
C PHE A 41 11.17 2.34 4.77
N THR A 42 12.09 2.89 5.55
CA THR A 42 12.54 2.24 6.79
C THR A 42 11.45 2.27 7.86
N ALA A 43 11.53 1.36 8.84
CA ALA A 43 10.56 1.29 9.93
C ALA A 43 10.49 2.57 10.80
N GLN A 44 11.53 3.41 10.77
CA GLN A 44 11.58 4.67 11.54
C GLN A 44 10.75 5.78 10.89
N VAL A 45 10.43 5.69 9.60
CA VAL A 45 9.64 6.71 8.90
C VAL A 45 8.26 6.80 9.54
N LYS A 46 7.81 8.03 9.82
CA LYS A 46 6.51 8.30 10.44
C LYS A 46 5.38 7.87 9.50
N ALA A 47 4.34 7.27 10.07
CA ALA A 47 3.17 6.79 9.33
C ALA A 47 2.53 7.87 8.46
N ALA A 48 2.41 9.11 8.98
CA ALA A 48 1.87 10.24 8.24
C ALA A 48 2.65 10.55 6.95
N GLY A 49 3.99 10.49 7.00
CA GLY A 49 4.81 10.75 5.82
C GLY A 49 4.72 9.63 4.78
N VAL A 50 4.63 8.37 5.22
CA VAL A 50 4.40 7.24 4.31
C VAL A 50 3.02 7.34 3.66
N LEU A 51 1.99 7.62 4.45
CA LEU A 51 0.62 7.81 3.96
C LEU A 51 0.55 8.93 2.92
N GLU A 52 1.11 10.10 3.23
CA GLU A 52 1.13 11.25 2.33
C GLU A 52 1.82 10.91 1.01
N PHE A 53 3.04 10.37 1.06
CA PHE A 53 3.82 10.08 -0.14
C PHE A 53 3.17 9.00 -1.01
N VAL A 54 2.65 7.91 -0.40
CA VAL A 54 1.98 6.85 -1.17
C VAL A 54 0.66 7.35 -1.76
N SER A 55 -0.07 8.22 -1.05
CA SER A 55 -1.29 8.86 -1.58
C SER A 55 -0.98 9.74 -2.80
N GLN A 56 0.11 10.51 -2.75
CA GLN A 56 0.54 11.36 -3.87
C GLN A 56 0.89 10.54 -5.13
N LEU A 57 1.48 9.35 -4.95
CA LEU A 57 1.83 8.46 -6.06
C LEU A 57 0.64 7.67 -6.63
N ASN A 58 -0.45 7.53 -5.87
CA ASN A 58 -1.61 6.72 -6.24
C ASN A 58 -2.90 7.53 -6.11
N PRO A 59 -3.09 8.58 -6.94
CA PRO A 59 -4.21 9.51 -6.79
C PRO A 59 -5.59 8.88 -7.00
N ASP A 60 -5.66 7.76 -7.72
CA ASP A 60 -6.90 7.04 -8.02
C ASP A 60 -7.22 5.93 -7.00
N ALA A 61 -6.38 5.74 -5.99
CA ALA A 61 -6.55 4.73 -4.96
C ALA A 61 -6.81 5.36 -3.58
N LEU A 62 -7.63 4.68 -2.77
CA LEU A 62 -7.78 5.02 -1.37
C LEU A 62 -6.63 4.42 -0.55
N VAL A 63 -5.69 5.26 -0.13
CA VAL A 63 -4.58 4.83 0.71
C VAL A 63 -4.94 5.01 2.19
N VAL A 64 -4.76 3.96 3.00
CA VAL A 64 -5.09 3.97 4.43
C VAL A 64 -3.99 3.29 5.23
N LEU A 65 -3.87 3.64 6.52
CA LEU A 65 -3.04 2.91 7.47
C LEU A 65 -3.81 1.68 7.97
N GLU A 66 -3.16 0.51 7.98
CA GLU A 66 -3.65 -0.69 8.65
C GLU A 66 -3.33 -0.57 10.15
N GLN A 67 -4.35 -0.72 11.01
CA GLN A 67 -4.24 -0.64 12.47
C GLN A 67 -3.55 -1.86 13.06
#